data_AF-A0A920QQA9-F1
#
_entry.id   AF-A0A920QQA9-F1
#
_cell.length_a   1.000
_cell.length_b   1.000
_cell.length_c   1.000
_cell.angle_alpha   90.00
_cell.angle_beta   90.00
_cell.angle_gamma   90.00
#
_symmetry.space_group_name_H-M   'P 1'
#
loop_
_entity.id
_entity.type
_entity.pdbx_description
1 polymer ?
#
loop_
_entity_poly.entity_id
_entity_poly.type
_entity_poly.pdbx_seq_one_letter_code
_entity_poly.pdbx_strand_id
1 'polypeptide(L)'
;MKNIVCEVCKIEKTFSEAIHCKECYEPNLFKKDLNFSVCPICGCKDLYRKKDFNQALGCIIILIGAIFVPFTYGISLLTLSLLDFFLYKRVKDAIECYGCKSEYKNINVPTNIKSFDHHKAELYEPE
;
A
#
# COMPACT_ATOMS: atom_id res chain seq x y z
N MET A 1 -3.50 -3.35 17.05
CA MET A 1 -2.14 -3.73 16.62
C MET A 1 -1.86 -5.11 17.21
N LYS A 2 -1.67 -6.16 16.39
CA LYS A 2 -1.39 -7.49 16.95
C LYS A 2 0.07 -7.55 17.42
N ASN A 3 0.26 -7.84 18.70
CA ASN A 3 1.58 -8.05 19.26
C ASN A 3 2.09 -9.43 18.86
N ILE A 4 3.35 -9.48 18.45
CA ILE A 4 4.06 -10.73 18.17
C ILE A 4 4.90 -11.04 19.40
N VAL A 5 4.78 -12.26 19.91
CA VAL A 5 5.58 -12.71 21.03
C VAL A 5 6.87 -13.30 20.49
N CYS A 6 8.01 -12.79 20.96
CA CYS A 6 9.30 -13.39 20.63
C CYS A 6 9.49 -14.71 21.42
N GLU A 7 9.89 -15.80 20.77
CA GLU A 7 10.10 -17.10 21.40
C GLU A 7 11.24 -17.08 22.44
N VAL A 8 12.26 -16.25 22.21
CA VAL A 8 13.42 -16.09 23.11
C VAL A 8 13.13 -15.05 24.20
N CYS A 9 12.75 -13.83 23.79
CA CYS A 9 12.60 -12.74 24.75
C CYS A 9 11.25 -12.80 25.52
N LYS A 10 10.25 -13.56 25.05
CA LYS A 10 8.86 -13.62 25.56
C LYS A 10 8.16 -12.26 25.69
N ILE A 11 8.64 -11.24 24.98
CA ILE A 11 8.08 -9.89 24.99
C ILE A 11 7.11 -9.76 23.80
N GLU A 12 5.97 -9.12 24.07
CA GLU A 12 5.01 -8.68 23.07
C GLU A 12 5.48 -7.39 22.40
N LYS A 13 5.71 -7.43 21.08
CA LYS A 13 6.09 -6.24 20.30
C LYS A 13 5.24 -6.08 19.06
N THR A 14 5.10 -4.82 18.61
CA THR A 14 4.48 -4.50 17.34
C THR A 14 5.31 -5.06 16.18
N PHE A 15 4.68 -5.50 15.09
CA PHE A 15 5.36 -6.04 13.91
C PHE A 15 6.52 -5.17 13.39
N SER A 16 6.39 -3.85 13.40
CA SER A 16 7.46 -2.92 12.98
C SER A 16 8.66 -2.90 13.93
N GLU A 17 8.43 -3.13 15.23
CA GLU A 17 9.47 -3.10 16.27
C GLU A 17 10.12 -4.48 16.45
N ALA A 18 9.39 -5.55 16.15
CA ALA A 18 9.87 -6.92 16.18
C ALA A 18 11.01 -7.17 15.17
N ILE A 19 10.95 -6.52 13.99
CA ILE A 19 11.98 -6.61 12.95
C ILE A 19 13.34 -6.04 13.43
N HIS A 20 13.31 -5.09 14.36
CA HIS A 20 14.50 -4.46 14.95
C HIS A 20 14.54 -4.67 16.47
N CYS A 21 14.44 -5.92 16.91
CA CYS A 21 14.52 -6.23 18.34
C CYS A 21 15.95 -5.98 18.87
N LYS A 22 16.14 -4.85 19.58
CA LYS A 22 17.40 -4.47 20.23
C LYS A 22 17.87 -5.44 21.33
N GLU A 23 16.98 -6.27 21.86
CA GLU A 23 17.26 -7.19 22.96
C GLU A 23 17.93 -8.48 22.50
N CYS A 24 17.38 -9.13 21.47
CA CYS A 24 17.80 -10.48 21.09
C CYS A 24 18.68 -10.49 19.83
N TYR A 25 18.86 -9.35 19.13
CA TYR A 25 19.74 -9.13 17.96
C TYR A 25 19.70 -10.18 16.82
N GLU A 26 18.74 -11.10 16.84
CA GLU A 26 18.57 -12.19 15.88
C GLU A 26 17.20 -12.06 15.18
N PRO A 27 17.14 -11.35 14.02
CA PRO A 27 15.90 -11.13 13.30
C PRO A 27 15.31 -12.40 12.66
N ASN A 28 16.10 -13.49 12.58
CA ASN A 28 15.70 -14.76 11.97
C ASN A 28 14.65 -15.55 12.77
N LEU A 29 14.46 -15.21 14.05
CA LEU A 29 13.41 -15.79 14.90
C LEU A 29 12.01 -15.30 14.51
N PHE A 30 11.92 -14.17 13.80
CA PHE A 30 10.70 -13.71 13.17
C PHE A 30 10.67 -14.21 11.72
N LYS A 31 10.30 -15.48 11.52
CA LYS A 31 10.22 -16.10 10.18
C LYS A 31 9.32 -15.27 9.26
N LYS A 32 9.92 -14.74 8.20
CA LYS A 32 9.30 -13.86 7.21
C LYS A 32 8.94 -14.65 5.95
N ASP A 33 8.12 -15.69 6.09
CA ASP A 33 7.30 -16.16 4.96
C ASP A 33 5.94 -15.49 5.10
N LEU A 34 5.90 -14.19 4.81
CA LEU A 34 4.66 -13.44 4.69
C LEU A 34 3.96 -13.93 3.43
N ASN A 35 3.29 -15.07 3.53
CA ASN A 35 2.17 -15.35 2.65
C ASN A 35 1.16 -14.24 2.96
N PHE A 36 1.05 -13.25 2.07
CA PHE A 36 0.02 -12.21 2.07
C PHE A 36 -1.39 -12.80 1.86
N SER A 37 -1.65 -13.99 2.39
CA SER A 37 -2.96 -14.62 2.56
C SER A 37 -3.68 -14.08 3.79
N VAL A 38 -2.95 -13.48 4.74
CA VAL A 38 -3.49 -12.87 5.96
C VAL A 38 -2.73 -11.59 6.30
N CYS A 39 -3.45 -10.55 6.71
CA CYS A 39 -2.87 -9.30 7.17
C CYS A 39 -2.09 -9.53 8.48
N PRO A 40 -0.80 -9.15 8.56
CA PRO A 40 -0.01 -9.32 9.78
C PRO A 40 -0.41 -8.38 10.93
N ILE A 41 -1.22 -7.35 10.66
CA ILE A 41 -1.64 -6.36 11.68
C ILE A 41 -2.96 -6.75 12.37
N CYS A 42 -3.97 -7.18 11.61
CA CYS A 42 -5.29 -7.52 12.15
C CYS A 42 -5.66 -9.01 12.01
N GLY A 43 -4.92 -9.78 11.22
CA GLY A 43 -5.29 -11.17 10.94
C GLY A 43 -6.42 -11.35 9.92
N CYS A 44 -6.87 -10.29 9.25
CA CYS A 44 -7.87 -10.38 8.18
C CYS A 44 -7.31 -11.11 6.97
N LYS A 45 -8.10 -12.03 6.40
CA LYS A 45 -7.74 -12.76 5.16
C LYS A 45 -8.00 -11.93 3.90
N ASP A 46 -8.79 -10.86 4.04
CA ASP A 46 -9.16 -9.98 2.95
C ASP A 46 -8.12 -8.86 2.81
N LEU A 47 -7.24 -9.06 1.84
CA LEU A 47 -6.25 -8.11 1.34
C LEU A 47 -6.60 -7.79 -0.10
N TYR A 48 -6.43 -6.53 -0.52
CA TYR A 48 -6.63 -6.13 -1.90
C TYR A 48 -5.43 -5.39 -2.44
N ARG A 49 -5.26 -5.51 -3.76
CA ARG A 49 -4.23 -4.81 -4.50
C ARG A 49 -4.74 -3.42 -4.87
N LYS A 50 -3.99 -2.40 -4.50
CA LYS A 50 -4.25 -0.99 -4.83
C LYS A 50 -3.01 -0.40 -5.50
N LYS A 51 -3.21 0.42 -6.51
CA LYS A 51 -2.10 1.15 -7.12
C LYS A 51 -1.72 2.29 -6.18
N ASP A 52 -0.46 2.40 -5.78
CA ASP A 52 0.02 3.46 -4.90
C ASP A 52 0.19 4.77 -5.68
N PHE A 53 -0.91 5.24 -6.28
CA PHE A 53 -0.91 6.49 -7.00
C PHE A 53 -0.90 7.62 -6.00
N ASN A 54 0.23 8.32 -5.91
CA ASN A 54 0.34 9.48 -5.08
C ASN A 54 -0.61 10.58 -5.61
N GLN A 55 -1.71 10.82 -4.90
CA GLN A 55 -2.71 11.81 -5.26
C GLN A 55 -2.09 13.20 -5.45
N ALA A 56 -1.04 13.53 -4.69
CA ALA A 56 -0.32 14.79 -4.84
C ALA A 56 0.34 14.94 -6.22
N LEU A 57 0.88 13.85 -6.81
CA LEU A 57 1.48 13.90 -8.14
C LEU A 57 0.42 14.24 -9.20
N GLY A 58 -0.74 13.58 -9.16
CA GLY A 58 -1.84 13.89 -10.07
C GLY A 58 -2.30 15.34 -9.96
N CYS A 59 -2.46 15.86 -8.73
CA CYS A 59 -2.82 17.26 -8.50
C CYS A 59 -1.80 18.24 -9.09
N ILE A 60 -0.49 17.98 -8.90
CA ILE A 60 0.58 18.84 -9.44
C ILE A 60 0.53 18.88 -10.96
N ILE A 61 0.31 17.74 -11.62
CA ILE A 61 0.28 17.65 -13.09
C ILE A 61 -0.92 18.42 -13.66
N ILE A 62 -2.10 18.23 -13.07
CA ILE A 62 -3.32 18.97 -13.46
C ILE A 62 -3.12 20.47 -13.26
N LEU A 63 -2.52 20.89 -12.14
CA LEU A 63 -2.28 22.29 -11.83
C LEU A 63 -1.31 22.94 -12.82
N ILE A 64 -0.22 22.25 -13.18
CA ILE A 64 0.69 22.70 -14.24
C ILE A 64 -0.07 22.82 -15.57
N GLY A 65 -0.92 21.84 -15.89
CA GLY A 65 -1.76 21.90 -17.08
C GLY A 65 -2.64 23.12 -17.16
N ALA A 66 -3.41 23.37 -16.10
CA ALA A 66 -4.33 24.49 -16.03
C ALA A 66 -3.62 25.84 -16.28
N ILE A 67 -2.41 26.02 -15.75
CA ILE A 67 -1.60 27.23 -15.97
C ILE A 67 -1.16 27.37 -17.43
N PHE A 68 -0.82 26.26 -18.09
CA PHE A 68 -0.33 26.26 -19.47
C PHE A 68 -1.44 26.23 -20.54
N VAL A 69 -2.68 25.87 -20.20
CA VAL A 69 -3.83 25.87 -21.14
C VAL A 69 -3.99 27.20 -21.91
N PRO A 70 -4.05 28.38 -21.25
CA PRO A 70 -4.29 29.64 -21.98
C PRO A 70 -3.15 30.01 -22.93
N PHE A 71 -1.93 29.55 -22.69
CA PHE A 71 -0.77 29.83 -23.53
C PHE A 71 -0.65 28.90 -24.75
N THR A 72 -1.18 27.68 -24.65
CA THR A 72 -0.93 26.61 -25.63
C THR A 72 -2.17 26.18 -26.42
N TYR A 73 -3.30 26.90 -26.28
CA TYR A 73 -4.57 26.60 -26.94
C TYR A 73 -5.02 25.12 -26.77
N GLY A 74 -4.72 24.52 -25.61
CA GLY A 74 -5.13 23.15 -25.27
C GLY A 74 -4.18 22.03 -25.68
N ILE A 75 -3.07 22.31 -26.40
CA ILE A 75 -2.06 21.29 -26.72
C ILE A 75 -1.40 20.73 -25.44
N SER A 76 -1.28 21.53 -24.38
CA SER A 76 -0.78 21.09 -23.08
C SER A 76 -1.59 19.92 -22.49
N LEU A 77 -2.89 19.82 -22.77
CA LEU A 77 -3.74 18.75 -22.24
C LEU A 77 -3.36 17.38 -22.84
N LEU A 78 -3.03 17.35 -24.13
CA LEU A 78 -2.59 16.13 -24.81
C LEU A 78 -1.26 15.63 -24.23
N THR A 79 -0.30 16.52 -24.02
CA THR A 79 1.02 16.14 -23.48
C THR A 79 0.92 15.68 -22.03
N LEU A 80 0.08 16.34 -21.22
CA LEU A 80 -0.15 15.96 -19.82
C LEU A 80 -0.89 14.64 -19.70
N SER A 81 -1.91 14.39 -20.54
CA SER A 81 -2.60 13.10 -20.58
C SER A 81 -1.66 11.94 -20.90
N LEU A 82 -0.71 12.15 -21.82
CA LEU A 82 0.34 11.16 -22.12
C LEU A 82 1.28 10.95 -20.92
N LEU A 83 1.66 12.02 -20.23
CA LEU A 83 2.52 11.96 -19.04
C LEU A 83 1.81 11.22 -17.90
N ASP A 84 0.53 11.53 -17.65
CA ASP A 84 -0.32 10.85 -16.68
C ASP A 84 -0.42 9.36 -16.98
N PHE A 85 -0.62 8.99 -18.24
CA PHE A 85 -0.64 7.59 -18.65
C PHE A 85 0.70 6.89 -18.39
N PHE A 86 1.82 7.54 -18.70
CA PHE A 86 3.15 7.00 -18.45
C PHE A 86 3.42 6.81 -16.96
N LEU A 87 3.04 7.80 -16.14
CA LEU A 87 3.14 7.73 -14.69
C LEU A 87 2.25 6.63 -14.12
N TYR A 88 1.00 6.52 -14.57
CA TYR A 88 0.08 5.46 -14.19
C TYR A 88 0.68 4.08 -14.48
N LYS A 89 1.37 3.91 -15.61
CA LYS A 89 2.06 2.65 -15.94
C LYS A 89 3.25 2.38 -15.04
N ARG A 90 3.96 3.42 -14.58
CA ARG A 90 5.14 3.31 -13.70
C ARG A 90 4.82 3.13 -12.23
N VAL A 91 3.67 3.58 -11.76
CA VAL A 91 3.29 3.47 -10.35
C VAL A 91 3.30 1.99 -9.94
N LYS A 92 3.99 1.71 -8.83
CA LYS A 92 4.07 0.36 -8.26
C LYS A 92 2.77 -0.01 -7.55
N ASP A 93 2.50 -1.28 -7.51
CA ASP A 93 1.34 -1.81 -6.83
C ASP A 93 1.65 -2.00 -5.33
N ALA A 94 0.67 -1.66 -4.50
CA ALA A 94 0.69 -1.84 -3.06
C ALA A 94 -0.46 -2.77 -2.65
N ILE A 95 -0.36 -3.32 -1.44
CA ILE A 95 -1.42 -4.13 -0.84
C ILE A 95 -2.01 -3.36 0.33
N GLU A 96 -3.32 -3.29 0.41
CA GLU A 96 -4.04 -2.69 1.52
C GLU A 96 -4.97 -3.74 2.16
N CYS A 97 -5.16 -3.64 3.47
CA CYS A 97 -6.07 -4.51 4.21
C CYS A 97 -7.42 -3.83 4.41
N TYR A 98 -8.54 -4.53 4.16
CA TYR A 98 -9.88 -3.98 4.39
C TYR A 98 -10.15 -3.63 5.86
N GLY A 99 -9.69 -4.48 6.80
CA GLY A 99 -10.01 -4.30 8.21
C GLY A 99 -9.24 -3.16 8.88
N CYS A 100 -7.91 -3.16 8.77
CA CYS A 100 -7.09 -2.16 9.48
C CYS A 100 -6.56 -1.03 8.58
N LYS A 101 -6.91 -1.00 7.29
CA LYS A 101 -6.48 0.01 6.30
C LYS A 101 -4.95 0.21 6.25
N SER A 102 -4.20 -0.85 6.58
CA SER A 102 -2.74 -0.80 6.58
C SER A 102 -2.21 -1.02 5.17
N GLU A 103 -1.38 -0.10 4.70
CA GLU A 103 -0.75 -0.17 3.39
C GLU A 103 0.63 -0.83 3.46
N TYR A 104 0.88 -1.80 2.58
CA TYR A 104 2.15 -2.48 2.40
C TYR A 104 2.73 -2.12 1.03
N LYS A 105 3.79 -1.30 1.04
CA LYS A 105 4.48 -0.79 -0.15
C LYS A 105 5.78 -1.57 -0.42
N ASN A 106 6.27 -1.53 -1.65
CA ASN A 106 7.53 -2.16 -2.09
C ASN A 106 7.61 -3.68 -1.87
N ILE A 107 6.48 -4.38 -1.96
CA ILE A 107 6.41 -5.84 -1.89
C ILE A 107 6.04 -6.43 -3.25
N ASN A 108 6.58 -7.59 -3.59
CA ASN A 108 6.16 -8.33 -4.78
C ASN A 108 4.73 -8.82 -4.54
N VAL A 109 3.74 -8.10 -5.08
CA VAL A 109 2.34 -8.45 -4.94
C VAL A 109 2.08 -9.76 -5.69
N PRO A 110 1.74 -10.87 -5.01
CA PRO A 110 1.39 -12.10 -5.70
C PRO A 110 0.14 -11.90 -6.55
N THR A 111 0.13 -12.46 -7.76
CA THR A 111 -0.97 -12.34 -8.74
C THR A 111 -2.30 -12.95 -8.26
N ASN A 112 -2.28 -13.69 -7.16
CA ASN A 112 -3.48 -14.27 -6.53
C ASN A 112 -4.35 -13.22 -5.82
N ILE A 113 -3.79 -12.07 -5.44
CA ILE A 113 -4.53 -11.02 -4.72
C ILE A 113 -5.37 -10.22 -5.71
N LYS A 114 -6.68 -10.26 -5.49
CA LYS A 114 -7.67 -9.54 -6.31
C LYS A 114 -7.61 -8.03 -6.05
N SER A 115 -8.11 -7.28 -7.03
CA SER A 115 -8.34 -5.84 -6.91
C SER A 115 -9.40 -5.53 -5.86
N PHE A 116 -9.51 -4.25 -5.51
CA PHE A 116 -10.52 -3.75 -4.59
C PHE A 116 -11.94 -4.18 -5.01
N ASP A 117 -12.73 -4.59 -4.01
CA ASP A 117 -14.09 -5.12 -4.11
C ASP A 117 -14.95 -4.33 -3.11
N HIS A 118 -15.91 -3.58 -3.63
CA HIS A 118 -16.78 -2.70 -2.85
C HIS A 118 -17.62 -3.47 -1.82
N HIS A 119 -18.12 -4.65 -2.17
CA HIS A 119 -18.94 -5.44 -1.26
C HIS A 119 -18.15 -5.91 -0.04
N LYS A 120 -16.84 -6.17 -0.21
CA LYS A 120 -15.98 -6.48 0.92
C LYS A 120 -15.70 -5.26 1.79
N ALA A 121 -15.56 -4.08 1.18
CA ALA A 121 -15.32 -2.86 1.94
C ALA A 121 -16.49 -2.52 2.88
N GLU A 122 -17.73 -2.63 2.40
CA GLU A 122 -18.94 -2.37 3.19
C GLU A 122 -19.02 -3.26 4.45
N LEU A 123 -18.60 -4.54 4.35
CA LEU A 123 -18.57 -5.46 5.49
C LEU A 123 -17.61 -5.06 6.61
N TYR A 124 -16.62 -4.22 6.31
CA TYR A 124 -15.60 -3.76 7.26
C TYR A 124 -15.80 -2.30 7.70
N GLU A 125 -16.85 -1.62 7.22
CA GLU A 125 -17.22 -0.30 7.72
C GLU A 125 -17.88 -0.48 9.11
N PRO A 126 -17.36 0.14 10.18
CA PRO A 126 -18.04 0.11 11.48
C PRO A 126 -19.34 0.92 11.39
N GLU A 127 -20.44 0.30 11.81
CA GLU A 127 -21.75 0.96 11.96
C GLU A 127 -21.73 2.12 12.97
#